data_AF-A0A9P7XMX7-F1
#
_entry.id   AF-A0A9P7XMX7-F1
#
_cell.length_a   1.000
_cell.length_b   1.000
_cell.length_c   1.000
_cell.angle_alpha   90.00
_cell.angle_beta   90.00
_cell.angle_gamma   90.00
#
_symmetry.space_group_name_H-M   'P 1'
#
loop_
_entity.id
_entity.type
_entity.pdbx_description
1 polymer ?
#
loop_
_entity_poly.entity_id
_entity_poly.type
_entity_poly.pdbx_seq_one_letter_code
_entity_poly.pdbx_strand_id
1 'polypeptide(L)'
;MKNQQVHSRINHSKGSLFVLSTKSTGVIAAVSVGLAAAAHPYGNRMTGQGLLLSMGALQCCWIGANLAISFLEAPVKFLSPTPARRSLIDVGRHVFSALNKVEVVLATFDLLGWYLLTQRGLVTGSASGFRQLGWRQWLRFSPGLIVYLLQSFTFLPVMRSVGARYVEGRPTESAKVHGVYVALEVLKVATLTASTVTIGRALLKAL
;
A
#
# COMPACT_ATOMS: atom_id res chain seq x y z
N MET A 1 2.15 45.88 -3.58
CA MET A 1 3.07 45.20 -4.53
C MET A 1 2.29 44.08 -5.19
N LYS A 2 2.02 44.18 -6.51
CA LYS A 2 1.20 43.22 -7.27
C LYS A 2 1.90 41.86 -7.28
N ASN A 3 1.19 40.81 -6.85
CA ASN A 3 1.59 39.42 -7.06
C ASN A 3 1.84 39.20 -8.56
N GLN A 4 3.11 39.22 -8.98
CA GLN A 4 3.48 38.66 -10.26
C GLN A 4 3.26 37.15 -10.17
N GLN A 5 2.17 36.69 -10.78
CA GLN A 5 2.05 35.28 -11.14
C GLN A 5 3.21 34.96 -12.07
N VAL A 6 4.22 34.26 -11.53
CA VAL A 6 5.23 33.60 -12.33
C VAL A 6 4.51 32.48 -13.06
N HIS A 7 3.91 32.81 -14.20
CA HIS A 7 3.55 31.82 -15.21
C HIS A 7 4.85 31.24 -15.74
N SER A 8 5.41 30.24 -15.05
CA SER A 8 6.31 29.32 -15.72
C SER A 8 5.43 28.59 -16.73
N ARG A 9 5.45 29.06 -17.99
CA ARG A 9 4.91 28.28 -19.12
C ARG A 9 5.88 27.12 -19.33
N ILE A 10 5.90 26.18 -18.39
CA ILE A 10 6.50 24.87 -18.63
C ILE A 10 5.58 24.24 -19.66
N ASN A 11 6.00 24.30 -20.92
CA ASN A 11 5.27 23.73 -22.04
C ASN A 11 5.44 22.22 -21.96
N HIS A 12 4.63 21.57 -21.13
CA HIS A 12 4.67 20.13 -20.98
C HIS A 12 4.33 19.49 -22.32
N SER A 13 5.25 18.67 -22.86
CA SER A 13 4.97 17.86 -24.04
C SER A 13 3.79 16.92 -23.76
N LYS A 14 3.08 16.48 -24.82
CA LYS A 14 1.97 15.52 -24.68
C LYS A 14 2.38 14.26 -23.88
N GLY A 15 3.64 13.83 -24.01
CA GLY A 15 4.22 12.73 -23.23
C GLY A 15 4.39 13.07 -21.74
N SER A 16 4.84 14.27 -21.39
CA SER A 16 4.95 14.72 -20.00
C SER A 16 3.57 14.80 -19.33
N LEU A 17 2.57 15.35 -20.02
CA LEU A 17 1.18 15.41 -19.54
C LEU A 17 0.57 14.02 -19.36
N PHE A 18 0.94 13.06 -20.22
CA PHE A 18 0.53 11.68 -20.07
C PHE A 18 1.10 11.08 -18.79
N VAL A 19 2.43 11.11 -18.58
CA VAL A 19 3.08 10.55 -17.38
C VAL A 19 2.55 11.16 -16.08
N LEU A 20 2.25 12.45 -16.08
CA LEU A 20 1.72 13.17 -14.91
C LEU A 20 0.23 12.94 -14.67
N SER A 21 -0.49 12.35 -15.63
CA SER A 21 -1.93 12.08 -15.50
C SER A 21 -2.20 10.82 -14.69
N THR A 22 -3.17 10.87 -13.77
CA THR A 22 -3.69 9.68 -13.08
C THR A 22 -4.24 8.62 -14.05
N LYS A 23 -4.61 9.02 -15.28
CA LYS A 23 -5.08 8.11 -16.32
C LYS A 23 -3.95 7.23 -16.86
N SER A 24 -2.72 7.74 -16.97
CA SER A 24 -1.60 6.94 -17.48
C SER A 24 -1.19 5.84 -16.53
N THR A 25 -1.24 6.08 -15.21
CA THR A 25 -1.00 5.04 -14.20
C THR A 25 -1.94 3.85 -14.39
N GLY A 26 -3.22 4.11 -14.65
CA GLY A 26 -4.21 3.06 -14.94
C GLY A 26 -3.92 2.32 -16.24
N VAL A 27 -3.55 3.04 -17.31
CA VAL A 27 -3.19 2.44 -18.60
C VAL A 27 -1.94 1.56 -18.48
N ILE A 28 -0.89 2.06 -17.82
CA ILE A 28 0.35 1.31 -17.61
C ILE A 28 0.06 0.05 -16.81
N ALA A 29 -0.70 0.14 -15.71
CA ALA A 29 -1.08 -1.01 -14.91
C ALA A 29 -1.87 -2.04 -15.72
N ALA A 30 -2.87 -1.61 -16.51
CA ALA A 30 -3.67 -2.50 -17.34
C ALA A 30 -2.83 -3.19 -18.43
N VAL A 31 -1.91 -2.45 -19.07
CA VAL A 31 -0.99 -3.00 -20.07
C VAL A 31 -0.02 -4.00 -19.44
N SER A 32 0.54 -3.71 -18.26
CA SER A 32 1.40 -4.64 -17.53
C SER A 32 0.67 -5.94 -17.16
N VAL A 33 -0.59 -5.85 -16.70
CA VAL A 33 -1.43 -7.01 -16.41
C VAL A 33 -1.74 -7.79 -17.70
N GLY A 34 -2.09 -7.10 -18.78
CA GLY A 34 -2.38 -7.71 -20.08
C GLY A 34 -1.18 -8.44 -20.67
N LEU A 35 0.02 -7.84 -20.60
CA LEU A 35 1.29 -8.47 -20.99
C LEU A 35 1.60 -9.68 -20.12
N ALA A 36 1.44 -9.57 -18.80
CA ALA A 36 1.66 -10.69 -17.88
C ALA A 36 0.67 -11.84 -18.15
N ALA A 37 -0.59 -11.53 -18.44
CA ALA A 37 -1.61 -12.52 -18.80
C ALA A 37 -1.34 -13.18 -20.16
N ALA A 38 -0.89 -12.41 -21.16
CA ALA A 38 -0.57 -12.91 -22.50
C ALA A 38 0.73 -13.74 -22.52
N ALA A 39 1.72 -13.38 -21.69
CA ALA A 39 2.96 -14.13 -21.54
C ALA A 39 2.79 -15.43 -20.73
N HIS A 40 1.71 -15.53 -19.94
CA HIS A 40 1.37 -16.77 -19.24
C HIS A 40 0.58 -17.69 -20.18
N PRO A 41 1.08 -18.90 -20.53
CA PRO A 41 0.32 -19.82 -21.37
C PRO A 41 -1.03 -20.11 -20.70
N TYR A 42 -2.12 -19.68 -21.34
CA TYR A 42 -3.49 -19.92 -20.92
C TYR A 42 -3.74 -21.44 -20.92
N GLY A 43 -3.58 -22.09 -19.76
CA GLY A 43 -3.86 -23.52 -19.65
C GLY A 43 -3.40 -24.21 -18.37
N ASN A 44 -2.30 -23.76 -17.74
CA ASN A 44 -1.85 -24.39 -16.49
C ASN A 44 -2.53 -23.77 -15.28
N ARG A 45 -3.17 -24.62 -14.46
CA ARG A 45 -3.56 -24.28 -13.09
C ARG A 45 -2.33 -23.67 -12.40
N MET A 46 -2.45 -22.48 -11.80
CA MET A 46 -1.36 -21.91 -10.98
C MET A 46 -0.77 -23.01 -10.11
N THR A 47 0.50 -23.34 -10.25
CA THR A 47 1.15 -24.34 -9.40
C THR A 47 1.20 -23.82 -7.96
N GLY A 48 1.34 -24.71 -6.98
CA GLY A 48 1.47 -24.27 -5.58
C GLY A 48 2.64 -23.30 -5.36
N GLN A 49 3.77 -23.60 -6.01
CA GLN A 49 4.96 -22.74 -6.04
C GLN A 49 4.67 -21.37 -6.69
N GLY A 50 3.96 -21.34 -7.83
CA GLY A 50 3.60 -20.09 -8.51
C GLY A 50 2.70 -19.20 -7.68
N LEU A 51 1.77 -19.78 -6.92
CA LEU A 51 0.91 -19.03 -6.00
C LEU A 51 1.73 -18.44 -4.84
N LEU A 52 2.63 -19.22 -4.23
CA LEU A 52 3.53 -18.75 -3.16
C LEU A 52 4.44 -17.60 -3.66
N LEU A 53 5.02 -17.73 -4.85
CA LEU A 53 5.83 -16.69 -5.47
C LEU A 53 5.04 -15.41 -5.72
N SER A 54 3.84 -15.53 -6.30
CA SER A 54 2.98 -14.38 -6.61
C SER A 54 2.58 -13.62 -5.35
N MET A 55 2.28 -14.34 -4.27
CA MET A 55 1.96 -13.72 -2.99
C MET A 55 3.16 -13.05 -2.32
N GLY A 56 4.33 -13.69 -2.34
CA GLY A 56 5.56 -13.08 -1.83
C GLY A 56 5.87 -11.77 -2.56
N ALA A 57 5.75 -11.77 -3.89
CA ALA A 57 5.91 -10.57 -4.71
C ALA A 57 4.90 -9.48 -4.36
N LEU A 58 3.61 -9.82 -4.22
CA LEU A 58 2.56 -8.88 -3.82
C LEU A 58 2.89 -8.20 -2.48
N GLN A 59 3.31 -8.96 -1.47
CA GLN A 59 3.66 -8.42 -0.15
C GLN A 59 4.91 -7.55 -0.20
N CYS A 60 5.94 -7.95 -0.97
CA CYS A 60 7.12 -7.12 -1.21
C CYS A 60 6.76 -5.79 -1.87
N CYS A 61 5.85 -5.79 -2.85
CA CYS A 61 5.36 -4.55 -3.48
C CYS A 61 4.65 -3.66 -2.46
N TRP A 62 3.82 -4.24 -1.57
CA TRP A 62 3.12 -3.48 -0.54
C TRP A 62 4.07 -2.89 0.51
N ILE A 63 5.06 -3.66 0.96
CA ILE A 63 6.13 -3.18 1.84
C ILE A 63 6.87 -2.02 1.16
N GLY A 64 7.30 -2.21 -0.10
CA GLY A 64 8.01 -1.20 -0.87
C GLY A 64 7.23 0.11 -1.03
N ALA A 65 5.92 0.02 -1.31
CA ALA A 65 5.05 1.20 -1.41
C ALA A 65 4.99 1.98 -0.09
N ASN A 66 4.85 1.29 1.05
CA ASN A 66 4.83 1.93 2.36
C ASN A 66 6.19 2.54 2.72
N LEU A 67 7.30 1.84 2.47
CA LEU A 67 8.65 2.37 2.71
C LEU A 67 8.92 3.62 1.86
N ALA A 68 8.59 3.58 0.57
CA ALA A 68 8.80 4.69 -0.34
C ALA A 68 7.98 5.93 0.04
N ILE A 69 6.69 5.77 0.35
CA ILE A 69 5.80 6.91 0.58
C ILE A 69 5.81 7.35 2.05
N SER A 70 5.60 6.43 2.99
CA SER A 70 5.43 6.74 4.41
C SER A 70 6.75 7.02 5.13
N PHE A 71 7.83 6.31 4.78
CA PHE A 71 9.11 6.42 5.49
C PHE A 71 10.16 7.27 4.76
N LEU A 72 10.11 7.35 3.43
CA LEU A 72 11.06 8.13 2.65
C LEU A 72 10.47 9.46 2.17
N GLU A 73 9.42 9.44 1.35
CA GLU A 73 8.84 10.67 0.78
C GLU A 73 8.30 11.61 1.86
N ALA A 74 7.54 11.07 2.83
CA ALA A 74 6.89 11.89 3.83
C ALA A 74 7.88 12.67 4.72
N PRO A 75 8.97 12.09 5.26
CA PRO A 75 9.98 12.88 5.96
C PRO A 75 10.74 13.83 5.05
N VAL A 76 11.20 13.37 3.88
CA VAL A 76 12.06 14.14 2.97
C VAL A 76 11.37 15.41 2.48
N LYS A 77 10.07 15.37 2.17
CA LYS A 77 9.37 16.56 1.68
C LYS A 77 9.27 17.68 2.72
N PHE A 78 9.24 17.34 4.01
CA PHE A 78 9.22 18.33 5.11
C PHE A 78 10.59 18.92 5.42
N LEU A 79 11.67 18.37 4.86
CA LEU A 79 13.02 18.96 4.93
C LEU A 79 13.22 20.07 3.90
N SER A 80 12.29 20.23 2.95
CA SER A 80 12.41 21.27 1.93
C SER A 80 12.24 22.67 2.54
N PRO A 81 13.18 23.60 2.30
CA PRO A 81 13.14 24.94 2.90
C PRO A 81 12.16 25.90 2.20
N THR A 82 11.74 25.58 0.97
CA THR A 82 11.00 26.51 0.11
C THR A 82 9.47 26.43 0.28
N PRO A 83 8.85 25.25 0.25
CA PRO A 83 7.39 25.15 0.32
C PRO A 83 6.88 25.42 1.74
N ALA A 84 5.81 26.20 1.85
CA ALA A 84 5.15 26.40 3.13
C ALA A 84 4.63 25.06 3.68
N ARG A 85 4.78 24.83 4.99
CA ARG A 85 4.34 23.59 5.66
C ARG A 85 2.87 23.23 5.39
N ARG A 86 1.97 24.22 5.28
CA ARG A 86 0.56 23.99 4.91
C ARG A 86 0.41 23.38 3.51
N SER A 87 1.20 23.85 2.55
CA SER A 87 1.21 23.29 1.18
C SER A 87 1.69 21.84 1.18
N LEU A 88 2.72 21.51 1.95
CA LEU A 88 3.24 20.14 2.07
C LEU A 88 2.24 19.19 2.72
N ILE A 89 1.50 19.66 3.73
CA ILE A 89 0.42 18.88 4.36
C ILE A 89 -0.73 18.65 3.38
N ASP A 90 -1.06 19.66 2.57
CA ASP A 90 -2.10 19.53 1.56
C ASP A 90 -1.77 18.47 0.50
N VAL A 91 -0.56 18.55 -0.08
CA VAL A 91 -0.03 17.53 -0.99
C VAL A 91 -0.02 16.15 -0.32
N GLY A 92 0.42 16.08 0.94
CA GLY A 92 0.41 14.85 1.73
C GLY A 92 -0.97 14.18 1.78
N ARG A 93 -2.06 14.92 2.01
CA ARG A 93 -3.43 14.37 2.03
C ARG A 93 -3.78 13.64 0.75
N HIS A 94 -3.40 14.21 -0.40
CA HIS A 94 -3.67 13.60 -1.70
C HIS A 94 -2.83 12.36 -1.94
N VAL A 95 -1.53 12.40 -1.63
CA VAL A 95 -0.62 11.25 -1.76
C VAL A 95 -1.07 10.09 -0.88
N PHE A 96 -1.34 10.33 0.41
CA PHE A 96 -1.82 9.29 1.32
C PHE A 96 -3.22 8.78 0.95
N SER A 97 -4.08 9.61 0.33
CA SER A 97 -5.35 9.14 -0.21
C SER A 97 -5.17 8.24 -1.44
N ALA A 98 -4.17 8.49 -2.28
CA ALA A 98 -3.84 7.65 -3.42
C ALA A 98 -3.22 6.33 -2.93
N LEU A 99 -2.26 6.40 -2.00
CA LEU A 99 -1.65 5.23 -1.35
C LEU A 99 -2.74 4.33 -0.77
N ASN A 100 -3.67 4.89 0.01
CA ASN A 100 -4.76 4.09 0.59
C ASN A 100 -5.58 3.33 -0.46
N LYS A 101 -5.85 3.92 -1.65
CA LYS A 101 -6.56 3.21 -2.72
C LYS A 101 -5.75 2.03 -3.24
N VAL A 102 -4.43 2.20 -3.40
CA VAL A 102 -3.51 1.11 -3.78
C VAL A 102 -3.48 0.05 -2.69
N GLU A 103 -3.44 0.45 -1.42
CA GLU A 103 -3.46 -0.48 -0.29
C GLU A 103 -4.76 -1.30 -0.23
N VAL A 104 -5.93 -0.74 -0.54
CA VAL A 104 -7.19 -1.52 -0.67
C VAL A 104 -7.02 -2.64 -1.69
N VAL A 105 -6.42 -2.34 -2.84
CA VAL A 105 -6.22 -3.33 -3.91
C VAL A 105 -5.25 -4.42 -3.46
N LEU A 106 -4.11 -4.04 -2.90
CA LEU A 106 -3.11 -4.98 -2.38
C LEU A 106 -3.67 -5.84 -1.24
N ALA A 107 -4.42 -5.24 -0.31
CA ALA A 107 -5.15 -5.89 0.77
C ALA A 107 -6.13 -6.95 0.28
N THR A 108 -6.87 -6.63 -0.79
CA THR A 108 -7.86 -7.54 -1.39
C THR A 108 -7.17 -8.75 -2.02
N PHE A 109 -6.08 -8.52 -2.77
CA PHE A 109 -5.30 -9.62 -3.37
C PHE A 109 -4.56 -10.46 -2.33
N ASP A 110 -4.06 -9.85 -1.26
CA ASP A 110 -3.39 -10.57 -0.16
C ASP A 110 -4.39 -11.49 0.55
N LEU A 111 -5.60 -10.98 0.84
CA LEU A 111 -6.69 -11.78 1.42
C LEU A 111 -7.08 -12.96 0.51
N LEU A 112 -7.23 -12.71 -0.79
CA LEU A 112 -7.57 -13.76 -1.76
C LEU A 112 -6.45 -14.80 -1.88
N GLY A 113 -5.19 -14.35 -1.94
CA GLY A 113 -4.04 -15.24 -1.98
C GLY A 113 -3.98 -16.15 -0.75
N TRP A 114 -4.18 -15.60 0.44
CA TRP A 114 -4.19 -16.38 1.69
C TRP A 114 -5.34 -17.37 1.75
N TYR A 115 -6.51 -16.99 1.24
CA TYR A 115 -7.62 -17.92 1.06
C TYR A 115 -7.20 -19.10 0.18
N LEU A 116 -6.57 -18.84 -0.97
CA LEU A 116 -6.14 -19.90 -1.90
C LEU A 116 -5.01 -20.77 -1.33
N LEU A 117 -4.03 -20.20 -0.62
CA LEU A 117 -2.96 -20.97 0.03
C LEU A 117 -3.50 -21.94 1.08
N THR A 118 -4.46 -21.47 1.88
CA THR A 118 -5.12 -22.26 2.92
C THR A 118 -5.93 -23.41 2.32
N GLN A 119 -6.72 -23.15 1.27
CA GLN A 119 -7.50 -24.19 0.56
C GLN A 119 -6.61 -25.29 -0.03
N ARG A 120 -5.39 -24.95 -0.42
CA ARG A 120 -4.42 -25.87 -1.02
C ARG A 120 -3.45 -26.51 -0.02
N GLY A 121 -3.56 -26.18 1.27
CA GLY A 121 -2.69 -26.74 2.31
C GLY A 121 -1.20 -26.41 2.15
N LEU A 122 -0.87 -25.32 1.44
CA LEU A 122 0.52 -24.99 1.09
C LEU A 122 1.32 -24.37 2.24
N VAL A 123 0.66 -24.01 3.34
CA VAL A 123 1.29 -23.41 4.52
C VAL A 123 0.97 -24.26 5.76
N THR A 124 2.02 -24.74 6.43
CA THR A 124 1.94 -25.62 7.60
C THR A 124 1.22 -24.96 8.78
N GLY A 125 0.23 -25.64 9.36
CA GLY A 125 -0.61 -25.14 10.47
C GLY A 125 -2.10 -24.96 10.11
N SER A 126 -2.45 -25.10 8.83
CA SER A 126 -3.83 -25.16 8.33
C SER A 126 -4.34 -26.61 8.38
N ALA A 127 -4.60 -27.15 9.57
CA ALA A 127 -5.08 -28.52 9.74
C ALA A 127 -6.57 -28.71 9.40
N SER A 128 -7.27 -27.67 8.94
CA SER A 128 -8.67 -27.82 8.59
C SER A 128 -9.15 -26.71 7.68
N GLY A 129 -10.01 -27.07 6.72
CA GLY A 129 -10.57 -26.14 5.74
C GLY A 129 -11.23 -24.92 6.39
N PHE A 130 -11.46 -23.89 5.58
CA PHE A 130 -11.95 -22.54 5.95
C PHE A 130 -13.05 -22.49 7.03
N ARG A 131 -13.86 -23.54 7.13
CA ARG A 131 -14.94 -23.72 8.12
C ARG A 131 -14.48 -23.88 9.57
N GLN A 132 -13.21 -24.18 9.83
CA GLN A 132 -12.61 -24.31 11.18
C GLN A 132 -11.57 -23.22 11.49
N LEU A 133 -11.44 -22.20 10.63
CA LEU A 133 -10.60 -21.04 10.90
C LEU A 133 -11.18 -20.23 12.07
N GLY A 134 -10.72 -20.50 13.29
CA GLY A 134 -10.96 -19.61 14.43
C GLY A 134 -10.29 -18.24 14.21
N TRP A 135 -10.74 -17.21 14.93
CA TRP A 135 -10.16 -15.85 14.93
C TRP A 135 -8.62 -15.81 15.10
N ARG A 136 -8.06 -16.82 15.79
CA ARG A 136 -6.61 -17.02 15.96
C ARG A 136 -5.85 -17.29 14.66
N GLN A 137 -6.49 -17.91 13.68
CA GLN A 137 -5.86 -18.16 12.39
C GLN A 137 -5.92 -16.93 11.47
N TRP A 138 -6.98 -16.10 11.56
CA TRP A 138 -7.03 -14.79 10.89
C TRP A 138 -5.89 -13.86 11.32
N LEU A 139 -5.55 -13.87 12.62
CA LEU A 139 -4.36 -13.17 13.15
C LEU A 139 -3.04 -13.66 12.55
N ARG A 140 -3.01 -14.90 12.05
CA ARG A 140 -1.83 -15.55 11.46
C ARG A 140 -1.75 -15.37 9.94
N PHE A 141 -2.90 -15.26 9.26
CA PHE A 141 -2.95 -15.15 7.81
C PHE A 141 -2.61 -13.74 7.32
N SER A 142 -3.16 -12.66 7.88
CA SER A 142 -2.85 -11.33 7.36
C SER A 142 -2.81 -10.25 8.44
N PRO A 143 -1.86 -10.32 9.40
CA PRO A 143 -1.72 -9.28 10.40
C PRO A 143 -1.49 -7.89 9.79
N GLY A 144 -0.86 -7.79 8.61
CA GLY A 144 -0.76 -6.54 7.84
C GLY A 144 -2.12 -5.99 7.37
N LEU A 145 -3.05 -6.87 6.96
CA LEU A 145 -4.43 -6.50 6.62
C LEU A 145 -5.18 -5.98 7.84
N ILE A 146 -5.04 -6.62 9.00
CA ILE A 146 -5.72 -6.19 10.23
C ILE A 146 -5.25 -4.79 10.64
N VAL A 147 -3.93 -4.57 10.63
CA VAL A 147 -3.35 -3.26 10.93
C VAL A 147 -3.81 -2.22 9.89
N TYR A 148 -3.84 -2.59 8.61
CA TYR A 148 -4.37 -1.74 7.54
C TYR A 148 -5.84 -1.36 7.74
N LEU A 149 -6.71 -2.32 8.08
CA LEU A 149 -8.14 -2.06 8.31
C LEU A 149 -8.33 -1.14 9.51
N LEU A 150 -7.62 -1.41 10.62
CA LEU A 150 -7.63 -0.54 11.79
C LEU A 150 -7.21 0.89 11.40
N GLN A 151 -6.10 1.03 10.69
CA GLN A 151 -5.59 2.32 10.23
C GLN A 151 -6.57 3.04 9.28
N SER A 152 -7.17 2.32 8.33
CA SER A 152 -8.05 2.85 7.30
C SER A 152 -9.38 3.37 7.86
N PHE A 153 -9.98 2.63 8.80
CA PHE A 153 -11.28 3.00 9.36
C PHE A 153 -11.18 3.98 10.53
N THR A 154 -10.06 4.02 11.24
CA THR A 154 -9.94 4.85 12.46
C THR A 154 -8.97 6.03 12.27
N PHE A 155 -7.71 5.77 11.88
CA PHE A 155 -6.66 6.79 11.90
C PHE A 155 -6.63 7.65 10.64
N LEU A 156 -6.93 7.11 9.47
CA LEU A 156 -6.93 7.87 8.22
C LEU A 156 -7.97 9.00 8.20
N PRO A 157 -9.24 8.77 8.61
CA PRO A 157 -10.25 9.83 8.69
C PRO A 157 -9.83 10.93 9.67
N VAL A 158 -9.26 10.54 10.81
CA VAL A 158 -8.74 11.48 11.82
C VAL A 158 -7.60 12.30 11.25
N MET A 159 -6.58 11.69 10.63
CA MET A 159 -5.45 12.38 9.99
C MET A 159 -5.91 13.35 8.89
N ARG A 160 -6.92 12.96 8.08
CA ARG A 160 -7.53 13.86 7.09
C ARG A 160 -8.24 15.03 7.75
N SER A 161 -8.97 14.82 8.85
CA SER A 161 -9.61 15.92 9.56
C SER A 161 -8.59 16.88 10.19
N VAL A 162 -7.53 16.35 10.79
CA VAL A 162 -6.44 17.12 11.40
C VAL A 162 -5.68 17.92 10.34
N GLY A 163 -5.33 17.30 9.22
CA GLY A 163 -4.68 17.99 8.10
C GLY A 163 -5.54 19.11 7.50
N ALA A 164 -6.86 18.92 7.39
CA ALA A 164 -7.78 19.95 6.87
C ALA A 164 -7.81 21.16 7.80
N ARG A 165 -7.99 20.90 9.11
CA ARG A 165 -8.00 21.93 10.14
C ARG A 165 -6.68 22.70 10.18
N TYR A 166 -5.54 22.02 9.99
CA TYR A 166 -4.25 22.68 9.92
C TYR A 166 -4.11 23.61 8.70
N VAL A 167 -4.60 23.18 7.53
CA VAL A 167 -4.62 24.02 6.32
C VAL A 167 -5.53 25.25 6.51
N GLU A 168 -6.66 25.08 7.20
CA GLU A 168 -7.60 26.14 7.60
C GLU A 168 -7.08 27.07 8.71
N GLY A 169 -5.93 26.76 9.34
CA GLY A 169 -5.36 27.56 10.44
C GLY A 169 -6.02 27.35 11.80
N ARG A 170 -6.79 26.27 11.98
CA ARG A 170 -7.42 25.91 13.26
C ARG A 170 -6.42 25.17 14.18
N PRO A 171 -6.55 25.27 15.51
CA PRO A 171 -5.71 24.51 16.44
C PRO A 171 -5.92 23.00 16.30
N THR A 172 -4.84 22.22 16.37
CA THR A 172 -4.87 20.76 16.18
C THR A 172 -3.91 20.04 17.12
N GLU A 173 -4.34 18.93 17.73
CA GLU A 173 -3.45 18.01 18.46
C GLU A 173 -2.75 17.01 17.51
N SER A 174 -1.94 17.53 16.57
CA SER A 174 -1.38 16.73 15.48
C SER A 174 -0.29 15.73 15.91
N ALA A 175 0.46 16.00 16.98
CA ALA A 175 1.66 15.23 17.33
C ALA A 175 1.34 13.81 17.82
N LYS A 176 0.37 13.65 18.73
CA LYS A 176 -0.02 12.35 19.29
C LYS A 176 -0.63 11.43 18.23
N VAL A 177 -1.54 11.97 17.41
CA VAL A 177 -2.19 11.22 16.32
C VAL A 177 -1.16 10.73 15.30
N HIS A 178 -0.20 11.58 14.95
CA HIS A 178 0.86 11.21 14.01
C HIS A 178 1.78 10.12 14.58
N GLY A 179 2.16 10.19 15.87
CA GLY A 179 2.97 9.15 16.51
C GLY A 179 2.32 7.77 16.48
N VAL A 180 1.01 7.70 16.79
CA VAL A 180 0.26 6.43 16.72
C VAL A 180 0.16 5.91 15.29
N TYR A 181 -0.07 6.79 14.31
CA TYR A 181 -0.08 6.42 12.89
C TYR A 181 1.26 5.79 12.48
N VAL A 182 2.40 6.41 12.85
CA VAL A 182 3.73 5.89 12.54
C VAL A 182 3.95 4.53 13.21
N ALA A 183 3.52 4.34 14.46
CA ALA A 183 3.63 3.05 15.14
C ALA A 183 2.83 1.95 14.41
N LEU A 184 1.63 2.26 13.90
CA LEU A 184 0.83 1.33 13.10
C LEU A 184 1.49 1.02 11.75
N GLU A 185 2.08 2.01 11.08
CA GLU A 185 2.83 1.80 9.84
C GLU A 185 4.01 0.84 10.04
N VAL A 186 4.80 1.04 11.11
CA VAL A 186 5.90 0.14 11.47
C VAL A 186 5.39 -1.27 11.75
N LEU A 187 4.29 -1.39 12.51
CA LEU A 187 3.68 -2.69 12.81
C LEU A 187 3.17 -3.39 11.53
N LYS A 188 2.57 -2.65 10.60
CA LYS A 188 2.11 -3.17 9.29
C LYS A 188 3.28 -3.70 8.47
N VAL A 189 4.37 -2.94 8.36
CA VAL A 189 5.58 -3.37 7.63
C VAL A 189 6.21 -4.61 8.27
N ALA A 190 6.33 -4.62 9.60
CA ALA A 190 6.89 -5.77 10.32
C ALA A 190 6.06 -7.05 10.11
N THR A 191 4.73 -6.93 10.18
CA THR A 191 3.81 -8.06 10.01
C THR A 191 3.77 -8.58 8.58
N LEU A 192 3.80 -7.70 7.57
CA LEU A 192 3.96 -8.08 6.17
C LEU A 192 5.29 -8.80 5.94
N THR A 193 6.39 -8.30 6.52
CA THR A 193 7.72 -8.91 6.39
C THR A 193 7.74 -10.33 6.98
N ALA A 194 7.19 -10.52 8.18
CA ALA A 194 7.10 -11.83 8.83
C ALA A 194 6.24 -12.83 8.00
N SER A 195 5.16 -12.33 7.42
CA SER A 195 4.32 -13.09 6.48
C SER A 195 5.11 -13.52 5.24
N THR A 196 5.83 -12.59 4.60
CA THR A 196 6.63 -12.87 3.39
C THR A 196 7.72 -13.91 3.67
N VAL A 197 8.38 -13.84 4.84
CA VAL A 197 9.34 -14.87 5.27
C VAL A 197 8.68 -16.23 5.44
N THR A 198 7.45 -16.29 5.95
CA THR A 198 6.70 -17.55 6.11
C THR A 198 6.36 -18.17 4.75
N ILE A 199 5.91 -17.35 3.80
CA ILE A 199 5.65 -17.77 2.42
C ILE A 199 6.94 -18.25 1.76
N GLY A 200 8.06 -17.54 1.93
CA GLY A 200 9.37 -17.94 1.41
C GLY A 200 9.84 -19.29 1.95
N ARG A 201 9.65 -19.54 3.26
CA ARG A 201 9.93 -20.86 3.86
C ARG A 201 9.05 -21.97 3.29
N ALA A 202 7.78 -21.70 3.03
CA ALA A 202 6.87 -22.66 2.40
C ALA A 202 7.28 -22.96 0.95
N LEU A 203 7.70 -21.94 0.21
CA LEU A 203 8.22 -22.08 -1.15
C LEU A 203 9.48 -22.96 -1.19
N LEU A 204 10.45 -22.70 -0.31
CA LEU A 204 11.68 -23.48 -0.23
C LEU A 204 11.44 -24.97 0.09
N LYS A 205 10.37 -25.28 0.85
CA LYS A 205 9.97 -26.68 1.12
C LYS A 205 9.25 -27.34 -0.05
N ALA A 206 8.71 -26.55 -0.97
CA ALA A 206 7.94 -27.03 -2.11
C ALA A 206 8.79 -27.18 -3.37
N LEU A 207 10.00 -26.63 -3.40
CA LEU A 207 11.04 -26.84 -4.43
C LEU A 207 11.75 -28.17 -4.21
#